data_AF-A0A9J6G3R7-F1
#
_entry.id   AF-A0A9J6G3R7-F1
#
_cell.length_a   1.000
_cell.length_b   1.000
_cell.length_c   1.000
_cell.angle_alpha   90.00
_cell.angle_beta   90.00
_cell.angle_gamma   90.00
#
_symmetry.space_group_name_H-M   'P 1'
#
loop_
_entity.id
_entity.type
_entity.pdbx_description
1 polymer ?
#
loop_
_entity_poly.entity_id
_entity_poly.type
_entity_poly.pdbx_seq_one_letter_code
_entity_poly.pdbx_strand_id
1 'polypeptide(L)'
;MLPRECYLLAGRSAPLLGTSSDEVKMLPRLLLESAVLLALMAGSALATPIMGYSYAYRPRYADAHDYKVVCYYGSWAVYRPGDGKFPVENIDPFICTHIVYGFAGLGSDFKIRSLDSWNDLEDNYGKGAFKRFTALKKQNPKLKALIAIGGWNEGLGQPAARKIFADSVVDFCKKYNFDGLDLDWEYPAARGGKPEDKANFVTLLRELSQEFKPYGLLLTAAVSAGKHFMDPAYDVPQVSKYLDLINVMAYDFHGGWETRAGHHAPMYSRPEERPDERILNVNFSVNYWIEKGAPRNKLVLGMGLYGRSFTLRRAEDHMPGDEAPQKGQAGPYTREPGSLGYNEICEKFAREKWTVVKDPYFMAPYAFRDRQWVGYDDMESITAKVEFAKAMGLAGGMVWSIETDDFQGKCHGLKYPMLSTINQVFAIGGPGVIATPPPTQATPATVPTPSTEKTWWPRPSTPGKCADTPTTPSTPKESTPESDTSGTTPTSSTAKVWWPPSRSSTPSSTPSTTTSTTPTTTTSEAPSSSSMTPGGSGFECQSSGSFAHPSDCQRFYDCVAQGGKLVAFEKTCPPRTVFNPENKLCVWPESVPKCENYYENEAYEALPDKSQTSL
;
A
#
# COMPACT_ATOMS: atom_id res chain seq x y z
N MET A 1 -18.67 -53.57 34.10
CA MET A 1 -18.08 -54.72 33.40
C MET A 1 -16.99 -54.22 32.46
N LEU A 2 -15.93 -54.99 32.29
CA LEU A 2 -14.76 -54.77 31.42
C LEU A 2 -14.78 -55.87 30.32
N PRO A 3 -13.95 -55.83 29.25
CA PRO A 3 -13.51 -54.65 28.48
C PRO A 3 -13.33 -54.93 26.95
N ARG A 4 -12.83 -53.92 26.20
CA ARG A 4 -11.71 -53.93 25.21
C ARG A 4 -11.37 -55.16 24.32
N GLU A 5 -10.85 -54.82 23.13
CA GLU A 5 -9.69 -55.47 22.43
C GLU A 5 -9.92 -56.91 21.86
N CYS A 6 -9.10 -57.47 20.93
CA CYS A 6 -7.93 -56.93 20.23
C CYS A 6 -7.72 -57.50 18.79
N TYR A 7 -6.80 -56.80 18.13
CA TYR A 7 -5.93 -57.14 16.99
C TYR A 7 -5.17 -58.51 17.06
N LEU A 8 -4.59 -58.92 15.91
CA LEU A 8 -3.33 -59.70 15.66
C LEU A 8 -3.37 -61.17 15.15
N LEU A 9 -2.53 -61.39 14.10
CA LEU A 9 -1.73 -62.58 13.72
C LEU A 9 -2.43 -63.93 13.42
N ALA A 10 -1.89 -64.89 12.65
CA ALA A 10 -0.98 -65.00 11.49
C ALA A 10 -0.34 -66.41 11.49
N GLY A 11 -0.30 -67.08 10.32
CA GLY A 11 0.48 -68.30 10.02
C GLY A 11 0.67 -68.38 8.50
N ARG A 12 1.82 -68.76 7.92
CA ARG A 12 2.63 -70.00 8.07
C ARG A 12 1.79 -71.26 7.73
N SER A 13 2.20 -72.15 6.82
CA SER A 13 3.57 -72.51 6.34
C SER A 13 3.63 -72.89 4.84
N ALA A 14 4.86 -73.09 4.32
CA ALA A 14 5.14 -73.65 2.98
C ALA A 14 5.19 -75.20 2.97
N PRO A 15 5.26 -75.83 1.77
CA PRO A 15 6.51 -76.50 1.31
C PRO A 15 7.13 -75.79 0.09
N LEU A 16 8.44 -75.80 -0.23
CA LEU A 16 9.40 -76.90 -0.53
C LEU A 16 9.00 -77.71 -1.80
N LEU A 17 9.88 -78.06 -2.78
CA LEU A 17 11.33 -77.81 -2.98
C LEU A 17 11.75 -78.15 -4.45
N GLY A 18 12.68 -77.38 -5.06
CA GLY A 18 13.57 -77.77 -6.18
C GLY A 18 12.97 -78.17 -7.56
N THR A 19 13.74 -78.44 -8.63
CA THR A 19 14.92 -77.77 -9.24
C THR A 19 15.22 -78.39 -10.63
N SER A 20 15.56 -77.55 -11.64
CA SER A 20 16.37 -77.83 -12.86
C SER A 20 16.06 -78.99 -13.85
N SER A 21 15.74 -78.58 -15.10
CA SER A 21 16.28 -79.03 -16.42
C SER A 21 16.22 -80.48 -16.94
N ASP A 22 15.80 -80.63 -18.21
CA ASP A 22 16.23 -81.71 -19.13
C ASP A 22 16.10 -81.31 -20.64
N GLU A 23 16.67 -82.09 -21.59
CA GLU A 23 17.01 -81.63 -22.97
C GLU A 23 16.18 -82.13 -24.19
N VAL A 24 15.85 -81.17 -25.08
CA VAL A 24 16.07 -81.11 -26.56
C VAL A 24 15.97 -82.36 -27.48
N LYS A 25 14.99 -82.35 -28.43
CA LYS A 25 15.06 -82.67 -29.91
C LYS A 25 13.62 -82.65 -30.50
N MET A 26 13.33 -82.43 -31.80
CA MET A 26 14.11 -82.49 -33.05
C MET A 26 13.62 -81.48 -34.13
N LEU A 27 14.32 -81.37 -35.29
CA LEU A 27 14.10 -80.45 -36.44
C LEU A 27 13.24 -81.10 -37.58
N PRO A 28 12.80 -80.43 -38.70
CA PRO A 28 13.52 -79.47 -39.59
C PRO A 28 12.74 -78.23 -40.18
N ARG A 29 13.38 -77.05 -40.39
CA ARG A 29 14.00 -76.44 -41.63
C ARG A 29 13.00 -76.03 -42.76
N LEU A 30 13.18 -74.98 -43.60
CA LEU A 30 14.38 -74.18 -43.99
C LEU A 30 14.03 -72.79 -44.64
N LEU A 31 14.61 -71.65 -44.16
CA LEU A 31 14.92 -70.33 -44.84
C LEU A 31 13.81 -69.57 -45.68
N LEU A 32 13.92 -68.30 -46.13
CA LEU A 32 14.95 -67.23 -46.14
C LEU A 32 14.31 -65.80 -46.06
N GLU A 33 15.15 -64.76 -46.10
CA GLU A 33 14.94 -63.29 -46.15
C GLU A 33 14.31 -62.77 -47.49
N SER A 34 14.13 -61.48 -47.86
CA SER A 34 14.69 -60.17 -47.42
C SER A 34 13.75 -58.97 -47.72
N ALA A 35 14.20 -57.72 -47.50
CA ALA A 35 13.43 -56.46 -47.65
C ALA A 35 13.38 -55.85 -49.08
N VAL A 36 12.49 -54.86 -49.30
CA VAL A 36 12.65 -53.77 -50.31
C VAL A 36 11.81 -52.53 -49.96
N LEU A 37 12.10 -51.39 -50.61
CA LEU A 37 11.70 -50.02 -50.22
C LEU A 37 10.48 -49.44 -50.98
N LEU A 38 9.77 -48.53 -50.28
CA LEU A 38 9.09 -47.31 -50.77
C LEU A 38 7.91 -47.33 -51.77
N ALA A 39 6.88 -46.56 -51.39
CA ALA A 39 5.97 -45.75 -52.21
C ALA A 39 4.99 -46.39 -53.21
N LEU A 40 3.69 -46.30 -52.88
CA LEU A 40 2.77 -45.37 -53.56
C LEU A 40 1.58 -45.01 -52.66
N MET A 41 0.98 -43.84 -52.88
CA MET A 41 -0.06 -43.25 -52.01
C MET A 41 -1.42 -43.18 -52.72
N ALA A 42 -2.50 -43.66 -52.09
CA ALA A 42 -3.87 -43.13 -52.24
C ALA A 42 -4.86 -43.76 -51.24
N GLY A 43 -5.73 -42.94 -50.65
CA GLY A 43 -7.12 -43.35 -50.35
C GLY A 43 -7.39 -44.21 -49.10
N SER A 44 -7.03 -43.76 -47.90
CA SER A 44 -7.60 -44.29 -46.65
C SER A 44 -8.30 -43.19 -45.83
N ALA A 45 -9.63 -43.13 -45.92
CA ALA A 45 -10.44 -42.34 -44.99
C ALA A 45 -10.57 -43.13 -43.68
N LEU A 46 -9.87 -42.69 -42.63
CA LEU A 46 -9.93 -43.29 -41.29
C LEU A 46 -10.13 -42.19 -40.25
N ALA A 47 -10.98 -42.48 -39.26
CA ALA A 47 -11.20 -41.58 -38.14
C ALA A 47 -9.94 -41.51 -37.26
N THR A 48 -9.44 -40.29 -37.04
CA THR A 48 -8.43 -40.04 -36.01
C THR A 48 -9.12 -40.02 -34.63
N PRO A 49 -8.65 -40.81 -33.65
CA PRO A 49 -9.10 -40.64 -32.28
C PRO A 49 -8.62 -39.29 -31.75
N ILE A 50 -9.44 -38.62 -30.95
CA ILE A 50 -9.03 -37.39 -30.25
C ILE A 50 -8.02 -37.80 -29.17
N MET A 51 -6.74 -37.80 -29.53
CA MET A 51 -5.63 -38.05 -28.62
C MET A 51 -5.53 -36.85 -27.67
N GLY A 52 -6.19 -36.96 -26.52
CA GLY A 52 -6.22 -35.93 -25.49
C GLY A 52 -4.81 -35.67 -24.98
N TYR A 53 -4.18 -34.59 -25.47
CA TYR A 53 -2.95 -34.05 -24.92
C TYR A 53 -3.22 -33.57 -23.50
N SER A 54 -3.02 -34.48 -22.55
CA SER A 54 -2.87 -34.15 -21.14
C SER A 54 -1.64 -33.26 -21.03
N TYR A 55 -1.86 -31.94 -21.03
CA TYR A 55 -0.86 -30.97 -20.62
C TYR A 55 -0.52 -31.27 -19.16
N ALA A 56 0.48 -32.12 -18.97
CA ALA A 56 1.06 -32.40 -17.67
C ALA A 56 1.68 -31.08 -17.18
N TYR A 57 0.89 -30.34 -16.41
CA TYR A 57 1.26 -29.06 -15.82
C TYR A 57 2.46 -29.30 -14.90
N ARG A 58 3.68 -29.17 -15.45
CA ARG A 58 4.89 -29.10 -14.65
C ARG A 58 4.72 -27.88 -13.75
N PRO A 59 4.65 -28.02 -12.42
CA PRO A 59 4.66 -26.85 -11.57
C PRO A 59 5.94 -26.09 -11.88
N ARG A 60 5.80 -24.81 -12.25
CA ARG A 60 6.90 -23.86 -12.05
C ARG A 60 7.26 -23.95 -10.57
N TYR A 61 8.55 -23.86 -10.24
CA TYR A 61 9.02 -23.94 -8.86
C TYR A 61 8.13 -23.06 -7.98
N ALA A 62 7.46 -23.67 -7.00
CA ALA A 62 6.80 -22.91 -5.95
C ALA A 62 7.89 -22.08 -5.27
N ASP A 63 7.61 -20.80 -5.07
CA ASP A 63 8.57 -19.93 -4.40
C ASP A 63 8.82 -20.47 -3.00
N ALA A 64 10.09 -20.74 -2.68
CA ALA A 64 10.47 -21.24 -1.37
C ALA A 64 10.54 -20.11 -0.31
N HIS A 65 10.33 -18.86 -0.72
CA HIS A 65 10.31 -17.71 0.14
C HIS A 65 9.00 -17.65 0.96
N ASP A 66 9.11 -17.86 2.27
CA ASP A 66 8.00 -17.85 3.23
C ASP A 66 7.51 -16.40 3.49
N TYR A 67 6.82 -15.84 2.50
CA TYR A 67 6.31 -14.46 2.52
C TYR A 67 5.31 -14.20 3.66
N LYS A 68 5.35 -12.99 4.22
CA LYS A 68 4.44 -12.55 5.29
C LYS A 68 3.26 -11.79 4.72
N VAL A 69 2.06 -12.13 5.19
CA VAL A 69 0.81 -11.40 4.93
C VAL A 69 0.36 -10.86 6.28
N VAL A 70 0.53 -9.55 6.49
CA VAL A 70 0.30 -8.85 7.75
C VAL A 70 -0.98 -8.04 7.66
N CYS A 71 -1.99 -8.36 8.47
CA CYS A 71 -3.33 -7.79 8.33
C CYS A 71 -3.72 -6.97 9.56
N TYR A 72 -3.85 -5.66 9.41
CA TYR A 72 -4.41 -4.81 10.46
C TYR A 72 -5.93 -4.98 10.52
N TYR A 73 -6.46 -5.05 11.75
CA TYR A 73 -7.87 -5.06 12.07
C TYR A 73 -8.20 -3.86 12.96
N GLY A 74 -9.01 -2.93 12.45
CA GLY A 74 -9.51 -1.79 13.21
C GLY A 74 -10.65 -2.22 14.13
N SER A 75 -10.41 -2.27 15.45
CA SER A 75 -11.35 -2.77 16.46
C SER A 75 -12.70 -2.04 16.47
N TRP A 76 -12.71 -0.77 16.05
CA TRP A 76 -13.92 0.05 15.90
C TRP A 76 -14.85 -0.41 14.77
N ALA A 77 -14.39 -1.29 13.87
CA ALA A 77 -15.19 -1.82 12.78
C ALA A 77 -16.41 -2.65 13.25
N VAL A 78 -16.38 -3.13 14.49
CA VAL A 78 -17.52 -3.79 15.17
C VAL A 78 -18.74 -2.87 15.34
N TYR A 79 -18.56 -1.55 15.21
CA TYR A 79 -19.60 -0.51 15.31
C TYR A 79 -20.08 0.04 13.97
N ARG A 80 -19.45 -0.33 12.85
CA ARG A 80 -19.90 0.09 11.51
C ARG A 80 -21.34 -0.41 11.27
N PRO A 81 -22.19 0.36 10.58
CA PRO A 81 -23.60 0.03 10.40
C PRO A 81 -23.79 -1.08 9.36
N GLY A 82 -24.83 -1.89 9.56
CA GLY A 82 -25.30 -2.88 8.57
C GLY A 82 -24.17 -3.78 8.07
N ASP A 83 -24.00 -3.80 6.75
CA ASP A 83 -23.01 -4.64 6.07
C ASP A 83 -21.56 -4.21 6.26
N GLY A 84 -21.31 -2.98 6.72
CA GLY A 84 -19.99 -2.53 7.11
C GLY A 84 -19.46 -3.18 8.39
N LYS A 85 -20.33 -3.83 9.18
CA LYS A 85 -20.02 -4.33 10.51
C LYS A 85 -19.04 -5.51 10.46
N PHE A 86 -17.89 -5.33 11.09
CA PHE A 86 -16.84 -6.34 11.15
C PHE A 86 -16.46 -6.65 12.60
N PRO A 87 -17.03 -7.69 13.22
CA PRO A 87 -16.51 -8.26 14.45
C PRO A 87 -15.32 -9.20 14.17
N VAL A 88 -14.59 -9.58 15.22
CA VAL A 88 -13.48 -10.56 15.17
C VAL A 88 -13.87 -11.88 14.48
N GLU A 89 -15.12 -12.33 14.66
CA GLU A 89 -15.68 -13.55 14.04
C GLU A 89 -15.66 -13.55 12.51
N ASN A 90 -15.50 -12.39 11.86
CA ASN A 90 -15.39 -12.33 10.40
C ASN A 90 -13.99 -12.75 9.90
N ILE A 91 -12.95 -12.57 10.73
CA ILE A 91 -11.54 -12.81 10.34
C ILE A 91 -11.34 -14.29 10.04
N ASP A 92 -11.00 -14.59 8.78
CA ASP A 92 -10.52 -15.92 8.40
C ASP A 92 -9.12 -16.14 9.00
N PRO A 93 -8.92 -17.15 9.88
CA PRO A 93 -7.64 -17.39 10.54
C PRO A 93 -6.54 -17.94 9.58
N PHE A 94 -6.87 -18.24 8.32
CA PHE A 94 -5.94 -18.76 7.31
C PHE A 94 -5.54 -17.74 6.23
N ILE A 95 -6.22 -16.59 6.12
CA ILE A 95 -5.97 -15.60 5.04
C ILE A 95 -4.78 -14.65 5.32
N CYS A 96 -4.22 -14.69 6.52
CA CYS A 96 -3.09 -13.86 6.94
C CYS A 96 -2.08 -14.73 7.71
N THR A 97 -0.78 -14.40 7.64
CA THR A 97 0.22 -15.06 8.49
C THR A 97 0.36 -14.34 9.84
N HIS A 98 0.13 -13.02 9.85
CA HIS A 98 0.09 -12.16 11.03
C HIS A 98 -1.19 -11.33 11.00
N ILE A 99 -1.90 -11.24 12.13
CA ILE A 99 -3.02 -10.31 12.35
C ILE A 99 -2.65 -9.32 13.45
N VAL A 100 -2.96 -8.05 13.27
CA VAL A 100 -2.59 -6.96 14.17
C VAL A 100 -3.85 -6.25 14.66
N TYR A 101 -4.06 -6.22 15.98
CA TYR A 101 -5.23 -5.59 16.59
C TYR A 101 -4.99 -4.08 16.79
N GLY A 102 -5.64 -3.25 15.97
CA GLY A 102 -5.63 -1.79 16.11
C GLY A 102 -6.80 -1.32 16.98
N PHE A 103 -6.63 -0.70 18.14
CA PHE A 103 -5.39 -0.38 18.84
C PHE A 103 -5.57 -0.49 20.36
N ALA A 104 -4.48 -0.82 21.06
CA ALA A 104 -4.30 -0.42 22.45
C ALA A 104 -3.84 1.05 22.53
N GLY A 105 -3.89 1.62 23.73
CA GLY A 105 -3.38 2.96 24.02
C GLY A 105 -2.42 2.98 25.20
N LEU A 106 -1.79 4.12 25.44
CA LEU A 106 -0.95 4.35 26.60
C LEU A 106 -1.77 4.94 27.77
N GLY A 107 -1.46 4.50 28.99
CA GLY A 107 -1.96 5.07 30.25
C GLY A 107 -1.09 6.21 30.74
N SER A 108 -1.64 7.06 31.61
CA SER A 108 -0.87 8.12 32.31
C SER A 108 0.15 7.56 33.32
N ASP A 109 0.09 6.26 33.61
CA ASP A 109 1.09 5.48 34.36
C ASP A 109 2.13 4.81 33.45
N PHE A 110 2.18 5.20 32.17
CA PHE A 110 3.03 4.65 31.10
C PHE A 110 2.77 3.18 30.73
N LYS A 111 1.62 2.60 31.10
CA LYS A 111 1.29 1.20 30.77
C LYS A 111 0.42 1.08 29.53
N ILE A 112 0.54 -0.03 28.81
CA ILE A 112 -0.41 -0.40 27.75
C ILE A 112 -1.80 -0.67 28.35
N ARG A 113 -2.86 -0.19 27.70
CA ARG A 113 -4.25 -0.34 28.13
C ARG A 113 -5.20 -0.50 26.94
N SER A 114 -6.39 -1.01 27.24
CA SER A 114 -7.55 -0.93 26.34
C SER A 114 -7.92 0.53 26.01
N LEU A 115 -8.44 0.74 24.79
CA LEU A 115 -9.12 1.97 24.38
C LEU A 115 -10.66 1.83 24.47
N ASP A 116 -11.19 0.63 24.27
CA ASP A 116 -12.62 0.31 24.40
C ASP A 116 -12.81 -0.93 25.29
N SER A 117 -12.84 -0.71 26.60
CA SER A 117 -12.93 -1.79 27.58
C SER A 117 -14.20 -2.65 27.46
N TRP A 118 -15.26 -2.15 26.83
CA TRP A 118 -16.49 -2.92 26.65
C TRP A 118 -16.41 -3.88 25.46
N ASN A 119 -15.68 -3.52 24.41
CA ASN A 119 -15.40 -4.46 23.33
C ASN A 119 -14.19 -5.36 23.64
N ASP A 120 -13.11 -4.78 24.14
CA ASP A 120 -11.78 -5.42 24.25
C ASP A 120 -11.71 -6.46 25.38
N LEU A 121 -12.28 -6.16 26.55
CA LEU A 121 -12.14 -6.93 27.80
C LEU A 121 -13.37 -7.79 28.10
N GLU A 122 -13.21 -8.81 28.94
CA GLU A 122 -14.33 -9.60 29.50
C GLU A 122 -14.87 -8.99 30.82
N ASP A 123 -14.06 -8.13 31.45
CA ASP A 123 -14.39 -7.45 32.70
C ASP A 123 -15.67 -6.60 32.53
N ASN A 124 -16.54 -6.59 33.55
CA ASN A 124 -17.83 -5.87 33.54
C ASN A 124 -18.79 -6.25 32.38
N TYR A 125 -18.86 -7.54 32.02
CA TYR A 125 -19.67 -8.07 30.91
C TYR A 125 -19.26 -7.55 29.52
N GLY A 126 -18.00 -7.14 29.35
CA GLY A 126 -17.44 -6.80 28.06
C GLY A 126 -17.31 -8.02 27.13
N LYS A 127 -17.10 -7.78 25.83
CA LYS A 127 -17.10 -8.81 24.78
C LYS A 127 -15.80 -9.61 24.66
N GLY A 128 -14.73 -9.28 25.40
CA GLY A 128 -13.47 -10.02 25.37
C GLY A 128 -12.78 -10.10 24.01
N ALA A 129 -12.89 -9.07 23.16
CA ALA A 129 -12.38 -9.10 21.79
C ALA A 129 -10.88 -9.43 21.69
N PHE A 130 -10.04 -9.00 22.65
CA PHE A 130 -8.62 -9.41 22.68
C PHE A 130 -8.47 -10.93 22.74
N LYS A 131 -9.18 -11.61 23.66
CA LYS A 131 -9.09 -13.08 23.79
C LYS A 131 -9.75 -13.82 22.64
N ARG A 132 -10.83 -13.27 22.04
CA ARG A 132 -11.43 -13.85 20.83
C ARG A 132 -10.48 -13.76 19.64
N PHE A 133 -9.78 -12.64 19.49
CA PHE A 133 -8.80 -12.41 18.42
C PHE A 133 -7.60 -13.35 18.55
N THR A 134 -6.97 -13.44 19.73
CA THR A 134 -5.84 -14.36 19.93
C THR A 134 -6.26 -15.84 19.96
N ALA A 135 -7.54 -16.14 20.19
CA ALA A 135 -8.10 -17.48 20.04
C ALA A 135 -8.25 -17.95 18.58
N LEU A 136 -8.16 -17.07 17.57
CA LEU A 136 -8.08 -17.46 16.16
C LEU A 136 -6.91 -18.43 15.90
N LYS A 137 -5.82 -18.30 16.68
CA LYS A 137 -4.67 -19.22 16.66
C LYS A 137 -5.00 -20.66 17.07
N LYS A 138 -6.16 -20.92 17.68
CA LYS A 138 -6.65 -22.30 17.93
C LYS A 138 -7.14 -22.99 16.66
N GLN A 139 -7.53 -22.22 15.64
CA GLN A 139 -7.93 -22.71 14.33
C GLN A 139 -6.71 -22.83 13.40
N ASN A 140 -5.83 -21.82 13.42
CA ASN A 140 -4.55 -21.85 12.72
C ASN A 140 -3.36 -21.67 13.69
N PRO A 141 -2.72 -22.75 14.17
CA PRO A 141 -1.57 -22.65 15.09
C PRO A 141 -0.30 -22.00 14.52
N LYS A 142 -0.25 -21.70 13.20
CA LYS A 142 0.86 -20.93 12.59
C LYS A 142 0.64 -19.41 12.68
N LEU A 143 -0.62 -18.97 12.81
CA LEU A 143 -1.02 -17.57 12.85
C LEU A 143 -0.35 -16.84 14.02
N LYS A 144 0.11 -15.62 13.77
CA LYS A 144 0.58 -14.69 14.80
C LYS A 144 -0.46 -13.58 15.03
N ALA A 145 -0.71 -13.26 16.28
CA ALA A 145 -1.63 -12.20 16.70
C ALA A 145 -0.87 -11.18 17.53
N LEU A 146 -0.69 -9.98 16.99
CA LEU A 146 -0.03 -8.85 17.66
C LEU A 146 -1.06 -7.83 18.14
N ILE A 147 -0.70 -7.04 19.14
CA ILE A 147 -1.42 -5.84 19.56
C ILE A 147 -0.66 -4.61 19.05
N ALA A 148 -1.34 -3.71 18.33
CA ALA A 148 -0.74 -2.43 17.94
C ALA A 148 -1.03 -1.36 18.98
N ILE A 149 -0.09 -0.44 19.17
CA ILE A 149 -0.26 0.78 19.97
C ILE A 149 0.22 2.01 19.17
N GLY A 150 -0.64 3.01 19.05
CA GLY A 150 -0.36 4.22 18.29
C GLY A 150 -1.05 5.46 18.87
N GLY A 151 -1.12 6.54 18.08
CA GLY A 151 -1.86 7.76 18.44
C GLY A 151 -1.16 8.69 19.45
N TRP A 152 0.10 9.05 19.15
CA TRP A 152 0.99 9.95 19.93
C TRP A 152 1.43 9.41 21.29
N ASN A 153 2.70 9.00 21.39
CA ASN A 153 3.32 8.51 22.63
C ASN A 153 4.56 9.33 23.06
N GLU A 154 4.44 10.67 23.02
CA GLU A 154 5.45 11.63 23.50
C GLU A 154 5.90 11.38 24.96
N GLY A 155 5.12 10.64 25.75
CA GLY A 155 5.44 10.26 27.12
C GLY A 155 6.60 9.26 27.27
N LEU A 156 7.06 8.59 26.22
CA LEU A 156 8.09 7.54 26.29
C LEU A 156 9.55 8.06 26.16
N GLY A 157 9.78 9.37 26.22
CA GLY A 157 11.13 9.94 26.21
C GLY A 157 12.00 9.56 27.42
N GLN A 158 11.41 9.27 28.58
CA GLN A 158 12.17 8.99 29.81
C GLN A 158 12.45 7.47 30.01
N PRO A 159 13.66 7.06 30.44
CA PRO A 159 14.00 5.65 30.65
C PRO A 159 13.06 4.90 31.61
N ALA A 160 12.64 5.55 32.70
CA ALA A 160 11.72 4.96 33.67
C ALA A 160 10.34 4.65 33.03
N ALA A 161 9.81 5.57 32.23
CA ALA A 161 8.57 5.38 31.49
C ALA A 161 8.67 4.22 30.50
N ARG A 162 9.78 4.10 29.77
CA ARG A 162 10.00 3.00 28.82
C ARG A 162 10.10 1.63 29.48
N LYS A 163 10.74 1.51 30.65
CA LYS A 163 10.80 0.24 31.38
C LYS A 163 9.40 -0.18 31.88
N ILE A 164 8.66 0.75 32.50
CA ILE A 164 7.27 0.52 32.94
C ILE A 164 6.38 0.09 31.75
N PHE A 165 6.56 0.75 30.60
CA PHE A 165 5.86 0.40 29.37
C PHE A 165 6.20 -1.02 28.90
N ALA A 166 7.50 -1.33 28.73
CA ALA A 166 7.95 -2.65 28.28
C ALA A 166 7.45 -3.80 29.17
N ASP A 167 7.55 -3.63 30.49
CA ASP A 167 7.04 -4.59 31.48
C ASP A 167 5.51 -4.77 31.34
N SER A 168 4.78 -3.68 31.19
CA SER A 168 3.32 -3.73 31.01
C SER A 168 2.90 -4.43 29.72
N VAL A 169 3.67 -4.30 28.63
CA VAL A 169 3.41 -4.97 27.36
C VAL A 169 3.65 -6.47 27.47
N VAL A 170 4.75 -6.88 28.12
CA VAL A 170 5.02 -8.29 28.40
C VAL A 170 3.86 -8.91 29.21
N ASP A 171 3.37 -8.25 30.25
CA ASP A 171 2.24 -8.75 31.06
C ASP A 171 0.91 -8.72 30.30
N PHE A 172 0.68 -7.73 29.43
CA PHE A 172 -0.50 -7.65 28.57
C PHE A 172 -0.53 -8.78 27.53
N CYS A 173 0.60 -9.02 26.85
CA CYS A 173 0.75 -10.13 25.90
C CYS A 173 0.55 -11.49 26.58
N LYS A 174 1.10 -11.69 27.79
CA LYS A 174 0.82 -12.87 28.62
C LYS A 174 -0.68 -12.98 29.00
N LYS A 175 -1.32 -11.90 29.48
CA LYS A 175 -2.72 -11.91 29.94
C LYS A 175 -3.72 -12.25 28.82
N TYR A 176 -3.47 -11.77 27.61
CA TYR A 176 -4.39 -11.93 26.46
C TYR A 176 -3.88 -12.86 25.36
N ASN A 177 -2.73 -13.50 25.52
CA ASN A 177 -2.12 -14.45 24.58
C ASN A 177 -1.75 -13.85 23.20
N PHE A 178 -1.28 -12.61 23.17
CA PHE A 178 -0.66 -12.01 21.97
C PHE A 178 0.80 -12.51 21.80
N ASP A 179 1.25 -12.64 20.56
CA ASP A 179 2.62 -13.08 20.21
C ASP A 179 3.61 -11.91 20.08
N GLY A 180 3.18 -10.66 20.25
CA GLY A 180 4.05 -9.50 20.07
C GLY A 180 3.34 -8.15 20.13
N LEU A 181 4.15 -7.08 20.05
CA LEU A 181 3.72 -5.68 19.96
C LEU A 181 4.03 -5.12 18.57
N ASP A 182 3.14 -4.27 18.08
CA ASP A 182 3.36 -3.43 16.91
C ASP A 182 3.30 -1.94 17.33
N LEU A 183 4.23 -1.12 16.83
CA LEU A 183 4.46 0.27 17.27
C LEU A 183 4.13 1.31 16.18
N ASP A 184 3.00 1.99 16.36
CA ASP A 184 2.42 2.88 15.34
C ASP A 184 2.46 4.35 15.83
N TRP A 185 3.67 4.81 16.13
CA TRP A 185 3.91 6.23 16.43
C TRP A 185 3.94 7.02 15.11
N GLU A 186 2.92 7.85 14.89
CA GLU A 186 2.84 8.77 13.74
C GLU A 186 3.12 10.26 14.09
N TYR A 187 4.34 10.77 14.07
CA TYR A 187 5.63 10.10 13.87
C TYR A 187 6.65 10.66 14.88
N PRO A 188 7.72 9.92 15.23
CA PRO A 188 8.85 10.49 15.97
C PRO A 188 9.31 11.81 15.31
N ALA A 189 9.55 12.85 16.11
CA ALA A 189 9.94 14.18 15.66
C ALA A 189 8.93 14.92 14.73
N ALA A 190 7.68 14.46 14.66
CA ALA A 190 6.63 15.09 13.84
C ALA A 190 5.33 15.33 14.62
N ARG A 191 4.49 16.22 14.08
CA ARG A 191 3.11 16.52 14.53
C ARG A 191 2.91 16.86 16.03
N GLY A 192 3.98 17.18 16.76
CA GLY A 192 4.01 17.39 18.22
C GLY A 192 5.32 16.91 18.85
N GLY A 193 5.88 15.84 18.31
CA GLY A 193 7.19 15.30 18.67
C GLY A 193 8.37 16.25 18.40
N LYS A 194 9.53 15.89 18.95
CA LYS A 194 10.75 16.70 19.00
C LYS A 194 11.94 15.99 18.33
N PRO A 195 13.01 16.69 17.90
CA PRO A 195 14.15 16.06 17.21
C PRO A 195 14.81 14.90 17.97
N GLU A 196 14.78 14.92 19.30
CA GLU A 196 15.33 13.86 20.15
C GLU A 196 14.57 12.52 20.00
N ASP A 197 13.33 12.56 19.53
CA ASP A 197 12.47 11.38 19.38
C ASP A 197 13.04 10.34 18.41
N LYS A 198 13.85 10.77 17.43
CA LYS A 198 14.61 9.87 16.56
C LYS A 198 15.50 8.91 17.36
N ALA A 199 16.19 9.44 18.37
CA ALA A 199 17.05 8.66 19.26
C ALA A 199 16.23 7.94 20.36
N ASN A 200 15.16 8.57 20.86
CA ASN A 200 14.26 7.94 21.84
C ASN A 200 13.56 6.71 21.25
N PHE A 201 13.14 6.75 19.98
CA PHE A 201 12.49 5.64 19.29
C PHE A 201 13.44 4.44 19.11
N VAL A 202 14.67 4.67 18.63
CA VAL A 202 15.73 3.64 18.60
C VAL A 202 15.96 3.03 20.00
N THR A 203 15.97 3.87 21.02
CA THR A 203 16.20 3.47 22.41
C THR A 203 15.04 2.63 22.96
N LEU A 204 13.80 3.01 22.65
CA LEU A 204 12.58 2.26 22.95
C LEU A 204 12.56 0.90 22.27
N LEU A 205 12.85 0.83 20.97
CA LEU A 205 12.91 -0.41 20.21
C LEU A 205 13.97 -1.37 20.78
N ARG A 206 15.15 -0.85 21.14
CA ARG A 206 16.21 -1.64 21.79
C ARG A 206 15.75 -2.22 23.13
N GLU A 207 15.14 -1.40 23.98
CA GLU A 207 14.71 -1.80 25.33
C GLU A 207 13.55 -2.81 25.28
N LEU A 208 12.58 -2.63 24.37
CA LEU A 208 11.52 -3.61 24.11
C LEU A 208 12.08 -4.93 23.55
N SER A 209 12.92 -4.87 22.52
CA SER A 209 13.55 -6.07 21.92
C SER A 209 14.36 -6.88 22.94
N GLN A 210 14.99 -6.21 23.91
CA GLN A 210 15.68 -6.85 25.03
C GLN A 210 14.73 -7.52 26.03
N GLU A 211 13.64 -6.84 26.42
CA GLU A 211 12.64 -7.36 27.37
C GLU A 211 11.74 -8.45 26.77
N PHE A 212 11.53 -8.44 25.44
CA PHE A 212 10.68 -9.40 24.74
C PHE A 212 11.36 -10.74 24.47
N LYS A 213 12.68 -10.72 24.22
CA LYS A 213 13.47 -11.90 23.82
C LYS A 213 13.36 -13.11 24.77
N PRO A 214 13.32 -12.97 26.12
CA PRO A 214 13.10 -14.09 27.03
C PRO A 214 11.73 -14.78 26.88
N TYR A 215 10.74 -14.11 26.29
CA TYR A 215 9.38 -14.60 26.13
C TYR A 215 9.04 -15.03 24.69
N GLY A 216 9.96 -14.81 23.73
CA GLY A 216 9.72 -15.08 22.31
C GLY A 216 8.67 -14.18 21.66
N LEU A 217 8.45 -12.98 22.23
CA LEU A 217 7.51 -11.99 21.68
C LEU A 217 8.14 -11.26 20.49
N LEU A 218 7.34 -11.06 19.44
CA LEU A 218 7.68 -10.26 18.25
C LEU A 218 7.62 -8.76 18.54
N LEU A 219 8.45 -7.98 17.85
CA LEU A 219 8.39 -6.52 17.84
C LEU A 219 8.36 -6.01 16.40
N THR A 220 7.25 -5.39 16.00
CA THR A 220 7.08 -4.76 14.68
C THR A 220 6.72 -3.28 14.82
N ALA A 221 6.67 -2.54 13.71
CA ALA A 221 6.20 -1.16 13.69
C ALA A 221 5.61 -0.79 12.33
N ALA A 222 4.48 -0.06 12.30
CA ALA A 222 4.09 0.71 11.14
C ALA A 222 4.99 1.96 10.98
N VAL A 223 5.54 2.15 9.78
CA VAL A 223 6.48 3.24 9.49
C VAL A 223 6.10 4.02 8.24
N SER A 224 6.42 5.31 8.22
CA SER A 224 6.05 6.21 7.11
C SER A 224 6.76 5.86 5.81
N ALA A 225 6.01 5.86 4.70
CA ALA A 225 6.58 5.84 3.35
C ALA A 225 7.10 7.22 2.90
N GLY A 226 6.62 8.32 3.50
CA GLY A 226 6.96 9.68 3.06
C GLY A 226 8.33 10.13 3.57
N LYS A 227 9.27 10.40 2.64
CA LYS A 227 10.63 10.91 2.91
C LYS A 227 10.69 12.01 3.98
N HIS A 228 9.75 12.97 3.90
CA HIS A 228 9.68 14.12 4.81
C HIS A 228 9.45 13.73 6.28
N PHE A 229 8.73 12.64 6.56
CA PHE A 229 8.62 12.08 7.90
C PHE A 229 9.75 11.09 8.19
N MET A 230 10.20 10.35 7.18
CA MET A 230 11.19 9.27 7.33
C MET A 230 12.58 9.77 7.79
N ASP A 231 13.08 10.86 7.18
CA ASP A 231 14.38 11.45 7.53
C ASP A 231 14.44 11.97 8.99
N PRO A 232 13.48 12.76 9.51
CA PRO A 232 13.50 13.18 10.92
C PRO A 232 13.12 12.06 11.89
N ALA A 233 12.26 11.10 11.52
CA ALA A 233 11.76 10.10 12.47
C ALA A 233 12.72 8.92 12.72
N TYR A 234 13.42 8.42 11.69
CA TYR A 234 14.04 7.09 11.75
C TYR A 234 15.56 7.08 11.51
N ASP A 235 16.29 6.44 12.41
CA ASP A 235 17.62 5.89 12.14
C ASP A 235 17.40 4.47 11.58
N VAL A 236 17.30 4.35 10.26
CA VAL A 236 16.84 3.13 9.59
C VAL A 236 17.70 1.90 9.93
N PRO A 237 19.05 1.96 9.95
CA PRO A 237 19.87 0.83 10.37
C PRO A 237 19.65 0.42 11.83
N GLN A 238 19.50 1.36 12.77
CA GLN A 238 19.23 1.00 14.17
C GLN A 238 17.79 0.49 14.38
N VAL A 239 16.79 1.10 13.74
CA VAL A 239 15.39 0.62 13.76
C VAL A 239 15.32 -0.82 13.24
N SER A 240 15.93 -1.08 12.08
CA SER A 240 15.96 -2.41 11.43
C SER A 240 16.68 -3.50 12.23
N LYS A 241 17.54 -3.12 13.17
CA LYS A 241 18.27 -4.04 14.04
C LYS A 241 17.39 -4.66 15.12
N TYR A 242 16.38 -3.93 15.60
CA TYR A 242 15.56 -4.31 16.76
C TYR A 242 14.16 -4.81 16.42
N LEU A 243 13.61 -4.40 15.27
CA LEU A 243 12.34 -4.91 14.73
C LEU A 243 12.49 -6.28 14.06
N ASP A 244 11.49 -7.15 14.15
CA ASP A 244 11.38 -8.38 13.37
C ASP A 244 10.90 -8.10 11.94
N LEU A 245 9.85 -7.27 11.80
CA LEU A 245 9.28 -6.79 10.54
C LEU A 245 9.06 -5.27 10.59
N ILE A 246 9.14 -4.64 9.42
CA ILE A 246 9.00 -3.20 9.20
C ILE A 246 7.82 -2.98 8.26
N ASN A 247 6.67 -2.56 8.80
CA ASN A 247 5.43 -2.44 8.03
C ASN A 247 5.38 -1.04 7.37
N VAL A 248 5.86 -0.93 6.12
CA VAL A 248 5.93 0.36 5.43
C VAL A 248 4.55 0.76 4.94
N MET A 249 3.99 1.85 5.49
CA MET A 249 2.69 2.40 5.11
C MET A 249 2.76 3.11 3.75
N ALA A 250 2.83 2.33 2.66
CA ALA A 250 2.96 2.82 1.28
C ALA A 250 1.61 3.23 0.67
N TYR A 251 0.87 4.04 1.44
CA TYR A 251 -0.44 4.60 1.13
C TYR A 251 -0.57 5.94 1.86
N ASP A 252 -1.67 6.68 1.63
CA ASP A 252 -1.86 8.06 2.11
C ASP A 252 -0.75 9.04 1.68
N PHE A 253 -0.20 8.82 0.49
CA PHE A 253 0.64 9.80 -0.21
C PHE A 253 -0.13 11.07 -0.56
N HIS A 254 -1.38 10.90 -0.99
CA HIS A 254 -2.32 11.96 -1.34
C HIS A 254 -3.70 11.72 -0.70
N GLY A 255 -4.44 12.79 -0.42
CA GLY A 255 -5.76 12.71 0.21
C GLY A 255 -6.38 14.06 0.55
N GLY A 256 -7.57 14.02 1.16
CA GLY A 256 -8.41 15.20 1.45
C GLY A 256 -7.88 16.20 2.50
N TRP A 257 -6.57 16.23 2.74
CA TRP A 257 -5.82 17.34 3.37
C TRP A 257 -5.22 18.29 2.32
N GLU A 258 -5.15 17.88 1.06
CA GLU A 258 -4.73 18.67 -0.09
C GLU A 258 -5.89 19.43 -0.74
N THR A 259 -5.57 20.30 -1.70
CA THR A 259 -6.55 21.08 -2.50
C THR A 259 -6.63 20.63 -3.96
N ARG A 260 -6.02 19.49 -4.29
CA ARG A 260 -5.98 18.87 -5.63
C ARG A 260 -6.20 17.36 -5.48
N ALA A 261 -6.84 16.72 -6.45
CA ALA A 261 -7.07 15.28 -6.41
C ALA A 261 -5.77 14.52 -6.69
N GLY A 262 -5.42 13.54 -5.85
CA GLY A 262 -4.23 12.71 -6.01
C GLY A 262 -4.50 11.27 -5.60
N HIS A 263 -3.79 10.32 -6.21
CA HIS A 263 -3.97 8.90 -5.91
C HIS A 263 -3.26 8.54 -4.61
N HIS A 264 -3.93 7.90 -3.65
CA HIS A 264 -3.37 7.71 -2.31
C HIS A 264 -2.20 6.71 -2.22
N ALA A 265 -2.08 5.79 -3.19
CA ALA A 265 -1.08 4.73 -3.22
C ALA A 265 -0.55 4.47 -4.65
N PRO A 266 0.04 5.47 -5.34
CA PRO A 266 0.47 5.30 -6.73
C PRO A 266 1.78 4.50 -6.80
N MET A 267 1.97 3.70 -7.84
CA MET A 267 3.16 2.87 -8.01
C MET A 267 4.38 3.70 -8.45
N TYR A 268 4.22 4.50 -9.51
CA TYR A 268 5.18 5.50 -9.99
C TYR A 268 4.53 6.88 -10.03
N SER A 269 5.34 7.93 -10.08
CA SER A 269 4.89 9.30 -10.31
C SER A 269 4.68 9.63 -11.79
N ARG A 270 3.91 10.68 -12.06
CA ARG A 270 3.60 11.20 -13.39
C ARG A 270 4.56 12.31 -13.84
N PRO A 271 4.75 12.51 -15.15
CA PRO A 271 5.54 13.63 -15.68
C PRO A 271 4.94 15.00 -15.32
N GLU A 272 3.63 15.10 -15.14
CA GLU A 272 2.95 16.37 -14.81
C GLU A 272 2.98 16.73 -13.31
N GLU A 273 3.35 15.80 -12.43
CA GLU A 273 3.46 16.05 -10.98
C GLU A 273 4.65 16.94 -10.66
N ARG A 274 4.53 17.73 -9.57
CA ARG A 274 5.58 18.64 -9.13
C ARG A 274 6.82 17.87 -8.65
N PRO A 275 8.03 18.45 -8.70
CA PRO A 275 9.26 17.76 -8.28
C PRO A 275 9.24 17.21 -6.84
N ASP A 276 8.49 17.85 -5.94
CA ASP A 276 8.26 17.43 -4.55
C ASP A 276 7.16 16.37 -4.40
N GLU A 277 6.17 16.35 -5.30
CA GLU A 277 5.12 15.32 -5.37
C GLU A 277 5.67 14.01 -5.98
N ARG A 278 6.61 14.08 -6.92
CA ARG A 278 7.15 12.92 -7.66
C ARG A 278 7.83 11.83 -6.82
N ILE A 279 8.12 12.07 -5.54
CA ILE A 279 8.65 11.08 -4.59
C ILE A 279 7.56 10.40 -3.73
N LEU A 280 6.30 10.79 -3.89
CA LEU A 280 5.15 10.30 -3.12
C LEU A 280 4.51 9.07 -3.79
N ASN A 281 5.32 8.03 -4.04
CA ASN A 281 4.88 6.79 -4.66
C ASN A 281 5.52 5.55 -4.01
N VAL A 282 4.81 4.42 -4.08
CA VAL A 282 5.18 3.14 -3.45
C VAL A 282 6.62 2.74 -3.75
N ASN A 283 7.01 2.81 -5.03
CA ASN A 283 8.28 2.27 -5.47
C ASN A 283 9.46 3.20 -5.17
N PHE A 284 9.26 4.53 -5.07
CA PHE A 284 10.25 5.43 -4.46
C PHE A 284 10.44 5.07 -2.98
N SER A 285 9.36 4.98 -2.21
CA SER A 285 9.43 4.78 -0.75
C SER A 285 10.09 3.47 -0.35
N VAL A 286 9.77 2.36 -1.01
CA VAL A 286 10.42 1.06 -0.75
C VAL A 286 11.92 1.14 -1.06
N ASN A 287 12.30 1.73 -2.20
CA ASN A 287 13.71 1.92 -2.54
C ASN A 287 14.44 2.82 -1.53
N TYR A 288 13.79 3.89 -1.05
CA TYR A 288 14.38 4.81 -0.08
C TYR A 288 14.60 4.17 1.30
N TRP A 289 13.70 3.29 1.75
CA TRP A 289 13.94 2.47 2.94
C TRP A 289 15.15 1.54 2.77
N ILE A 290 15.29 0.89 1.60
CA ILE A 290 16.44 0.01 1.29
C ILE A 290 17.75 0.81 1.21
N GLU A 291 17.75 1.96 0.53
CA GLU A 291 18.91 2.87 0.38
C GLU A 291 19.45 3.32 1.75
N LYS A 292 18.55 3.59 2.71
CA LYS A 292 18.90 3.95 4.08
C LYS A 292 19.32 2.75 4.95
N GLY A 293 19.41 1.54 4.39
CA GLY A 293 19.95 0.36 5.06
C GLY A 293 18.92 -0.56 5.70
N ALA A 294 17.64 -0.51 5.31
CA ALA A 294 16.66 -1.50 5.75
C ALA A 294 16.88 -2.86 5.04
N PRO A 295 16.98 -3.98 5.77
CA PRO A 295 17.05 -5.31 5.18
C PRO A 295 15.77 -5.62 4.41
N ARG A 296 15.90 -5.98 3.12
CA ARG A 296 14.76 -6.32 2.24
C ARG A 296 13.87 -7.41 2.87
N ASN A 297 14.51 -8.44 3.44
CA ASN A 297 13.86 -9.55 4.17
C ASN A 297 13.24 -9.18 5.53
N LYS A 298 13.18 -7.89 5.92
CA LYS A 298 12.35 -7.37 7.02
C LYS A 298 11.29 -6.37 6.58
N LEU A 299 11.43 -5.76 5.40
CA LEU A 299 10.46 -4.80 4.87
C LEU A 299 9.19 -5.52 4.41
N VAL A 300 8.03 -5.02 4.84
CA VAL A 300 6.71 -5.51 4.44
C VAL A 300 5.97 -4.36 3.75
N LEU A 301 5.51 -4.58 2.52
CA LEU A 301 4.85 -3.55 1.71
C LEU A 301 3.39 -3.35 2.12
N GLY A 302 3.06 -2.22 2.73
CA GLY A 302 1.69 -1.83 3.05
C GLY A 302 0.86 -1.47 1.81
N MET A 303 -0.36 -1.99 1.75
CA MET A 303 -1.35 -1.76 0.70
C MET A 303 -2.68 -1.31 1.35
N GLY A 304 -3.28 -0.26 0.82
CA GLY A 304 -4.54 0.27 1.34
C GLY A 304 -5.74 -0.42 0.68
N LEU A 305 -6.54 -1.15 1.46
CA LEU A 305 -7.79 -1.79 0.98
C LEU A 305 -8.98 -0.80 1.01
N TYR A 306 -8.71 0.44 0.63
CA TYR A 306 -9.58 1.61 0.66
C TYR A 306 -9.10 2.59 -0.41
N GLY A 307 -9.82 3.69 -0.62
CA GLY A 307 -9.39 4.81 -1.45
C GLY A 307 -9.57 6.15 -0.75
N ARG A 308 -8.74 7.14 -1.10
CA ARG A 308 -8.95 8.54 -0.68
C ARG A 308 -9.82 9.24 -1.71
N SER A 309 -10.85 9.92 -1.22
CA SER A 309 -11.89 10.53 -2.04
C SER A 309 -11.91 12.05 -1.94
N PHE A 310 -12.32 12.69 -3.02
CA PHE A 310 -12.26 14.13 -3.24
C PHE A 310 -13.56 14.65 -3.84
N THR A 311 -13.90 15.91 -3.54
CA THR A 311 -14.94 16.66 -4.24
C THR A 311 -14.25 17.74 -5.09
N LEU A 312 -14.21 17.49 -6.40
CA LEU A 312 -13.59 18.35 -7.41
C LEU A 312 -14.26 19.72 -7.48
N ARG A 313 -13.56 20.76 -7.94
CA ARG A 313 -14.09 22.12 -8.08
C ARG A 313 -15.18 22.20 -9.15
N ARG A 314 -15.00 21.52 -10.28
CA ARG A 314 -15.96 21.38 -11.39
C ARG A 314 -16.25 19.90 -11.66
N ALA A 315 -17.22 19.59 -12.53
CA ALA A 315 -17.52 18.21 -12.95
C ALA A 315 -16.82 17.84 -14.28
N GLU A 316 -16.31 18.86 -14.98
CA GLU A 316 -15.59 18.76 -16.25
C GLU A 316 -14.06 18.64 -16.06
N ASP A 317 -13.59 18.92 -14.84
CA ASP A 317 -12.26 18.53 -14.35
C ASP A 317 -12.36 17.10 -13.78
N HIS A 318 -11.37 16.24 -14.00
CA HIS A 318 -11.39 14.84 -13.53
C HIS A 318 -10.02 14.12 -13.59
N MET A 319 -8.94 14.80 -13.96
CA MET A 319 -7.59 14.23 -14.03
C MET A 319 -6.91 14.24 -12.65
N PRO A 320 -5.96 13.32 -12.40
CA PRO A 320 -5.02 13.47 -11.30
C PRO A 320 -4.34 14.85 -11.37
N GLY A 321 -4.28 15.51 -10.22
CA GLY A 321 -3.81 16.89 -10.10
C GLY A 321 -4.88 17.95 -10.33
N ASP A 322 -6.14 17.66 -10.67
CA ASP A 322 -7.19 18.71 -10.81
C ASP A 322 -7.65 19.30 -9.46
N GLU A 323 -8.15 20.54 -9.47
CA GLU A 323 -8.52 21.26 -8.24
C GLU A 323 -9.67 20.60 -7.48
N ALA A 324 -9.43 20.24 -6.22
CA ALA A 324 -10.34 19.52 -5.34
C ALA A 324 -10.31 20.11 -3.92
N PRO A 325 -10.99 21.25 -3.67
CA PRO A 325 -10.89 22.00 -2.42
C PRO A 325 -11.69 21.40 -1.24
N GLN A 326 -12.24 20.20 -1.41
CA GLN A 326 -13.14 19.54 -0.47
C GLN A 326 -12.91 18.03 -0.48
N LYS A 327 -13.08 17.39 0.67
CA LYS A 327 -13.09 15.92 0.80
C LYS A 327 -14.23 15.30 0.00
N GLY A 328 -14.07 14.06 -0.44
CA GLY A 328 -15.15 13.27 -1.05
C GLY A 328 -16.24 12.94 -0.03
N GLN A 329 -17.43 12.62 -0.53
CA GLN A 329 -18.56 12.21 0.30
C GLN A 329 -18.24 10.92 1.07
N ALA A 330 -18.64 10.88 2.33
CA ALA A 330 -18.42 9.74 3.21
C ALA A 330 -19.20 8.50 2.73
N GLY A 331 -18.61 7.32 2.90
CA GLY A 331 -19.28 6.06 2.62
C GLY A 331 -20.35 5.68 3.67
N PRO A 332 -21.27 4.76 3.34
CA PRO A 332 -22.35 4.36 4.24
C PRO A 332 -21.87 3.64 5.51
N TYR A 333 -20.70 3.00 5.44
CA TYR A 333 -20.12 2.10 6.43
C TYR A 333 -18.98 2.75 7.21
N THR A 334 -17.99 3.34 6.51
CA THR A 334 -16.84 4.03 7.13
C THR A 334 -17.25 5.36 7.73
N ARG A 335 -18.16 6.08 7.06
CA ARG A 335 -18.71 7.39 7.47
C ARG A 335 -17.65 8.50 7.63
N GLU A 336 -16.46 8.34 7.07
CA GLU A 336 -15.39 9.34 7.06
C GLU A 336 -15.41 10.11 5.73
N PRO A 337 -15.62 11.44 5.71
CA PRO A 337 -15.45 12.23 4.49
C PRO A 337 -14.01 12.17 4.00
N GLY A 338 -13.81 11.85 2.73
CA GLY A 338 -12.50 11.69 2.10
C GLY A 338 -11.86 10.31 2.21
N SER A 339 -12.58 9.32 2.73
CA SER A 339 -12.17 7.91 2.76
C SER A 339 -13.33 7.02 2.32
N LEU A 340 -13.05 5.93 1.60
CA LEU A 340 -14.02 4.90 1.23
C LEU A 340 -13.34 3.53 1.31
N GLY A 341 -13.91 2.57 2.03
CA GLY A 341 -13.41 1.18 2.01
C GLY A 341 -13.60 0.55 0.63
N TYR A 342 -12.78 -0.44 0.24
CA TYR A 342 -12.96 -1.12 -1.05
C TYR A 342 -14.37 -1.71 -1.20
N ASN A 343 -14.92 -2.28 -0.13
CA ASN A 343 -16.31 -2.72 -0.06
C ASN A 343 -17.34 -1.61 -0.38
N GLU A 344 -17.10 -0.36 0.01
CA GLU A 344 -17.95 0.78 -0.33
C GLU A 344 -17.76 1.22 -1.78
N ILE A 345 -16.53 1.16 -2.30
CA ILE A 345 -16.17 1.53 -3.67
C ILE A 345 -16.80 0.56 -4.67
N CYS A 346 -16.64 -0.75 -4.46
CA CYS A 346 -17.20 -1.77 -5.35
C CYS A 346 -18.75 -1.81 -5.29
N GLU A 347 -19.35 -1.65 -4.09
CA GLU A 347 -20.81 -1.52 -3.97
C GLU A 347 -21.36 -0.25 -4.65
N LYS A 348 -20.58 0.85 -4.68
CA LYS A 348 -20.93 2.06 -5.42
C LYS A 348 -20.91 1.83 -6.92
N PHE A 349 -19.86 1.23 -7.47
CA PHE A 349 -19.78 0.96 -8.92
C PHE A 349 -20.84 -0.04 -9.39
N ALA A 350 -21.29 -0.95 -8.53
CA ALA A 350 -22.41 -1.86 -8.82
C ALA A 350 -23.79 -1.17 -8.88
N ARG A 351 -23.94 0.05 -8.32
CA ARG A 351 -25.22 0.78 -8.19
C ARG A 351 -25.26 2.12 -8.93
N GLU A 352 -24.10 2.71 -9.21
CA GLU A 352 -23.93 4.05 -9.75
C GLU A 352 -23.02 4.01 -10.99
N LYS A 353 -23.30 4.84 -11.99
CA LYS A 353 -22.44 4.94 -13.19
C LYS A 353 -21.21 5.80 -12.89
N TRP A 354 -20.08 5.17 -12.63
CA TRP A 354 -18.78 5.82 -12.47
C TRP A 354 -17.89 5.57 -13.69
N THR A 355 -17.09 6.58 -14.05
CA THR A 355 -16.01 6.43 -15.01
C THR A 355 -14.77 5.95 -14.26
N VAL A 356 -14.30 4.74 -14.54
CA VAL A 356 -13.03 4.22 -14.02
C VAL A 356 -11.94 4.43 -15.06
N VAL A 357 -10.80 4.99 -14.64
CA VAL A 357 -9.60 5.19 -15.46
C VAL A 357 -8.43 4.49 -14.78
N LYS A 358 -7.74 3.61 -15.51
CA LYS A 358 -6.46 3.05 -15.08
C LYS A 358 -5.35 4.01 -15.52
N ASP A 359 -4.66 4.63 -14.58
CA ASP A 359 -3.53 5.50 -14.91
C ASP A 359 -2.26 4.64 -15.09
N PRO A 360 -1.55 4.72 -16.23
CA PRO A 360 -0.36 3.91 -16.48
C PRO A 360 0.73 4.16 -15.44
N TYR A 361 0.97 5.41 -15.05
CA TYR A 361 2.06 5.76 -14.13
C TYR A 361 1.74 5.26 -12.73
N PHE A 362 0.52 5.48 -12.25
CA PHE A 362 0.11 4.98 -10.95
C PHE A 362 0.01 3.45 -10.89
N MET A 363 -0.15 2.78 -12.05
CA MET A 363 -0.49 1.36 -12.16
C MET A 363 -1.68 0.96 -11.27
N ALA A 364 -2.60 1.90 -11.10
CA ALA A 364 -3.75 1.82 -10.19
C ALA A 364 -4.93 2.63 -10.75
N PRO A 365 -6.16 2.24 -10.42
CA PRO A 365 -7.33 2.96 -10.89
C PRO A 365 -7.61 4.23 -10.08
N TYR A 366 -8.14 5.23 -10.77
CA TYR A 366 -9.00 6.22 -10.15
C TYR A 366 -10.38 6.17 -10.80
N ALA A 367 -11.40 6.64 -10.09
CA ALA A 367 -12.75 6.71 -10.60
C ALA A 367 -13.39 8.06 -10.30
N PHE A 368 -14.23 8.53 -11.20
CA PHE A 368 -14.97 9.78 -11.01
C PHE A 368 -16.41 9.69 -11.48
N ARG A 369 -17.27 10.51 -10.87
CA ARG A 369 -18.67 10.69 -11.22
C ARG A 369 -19.13 12.07 -10.75
N ASP A 370 -19.76 12.84 -11.63
CA ASP A 370 -20.19 14.21 -11.33
C ASP A 370 -18.99 15.03 -10.79
N ARG A 371 -19.05 15.52 -9.55
CA ARG A 371 -17.91 16.18 -8.87
C ARG A 371 -17.16 15.27 -7.88
N GLN A 372 -17.47 13.98 -7.81
CA GLN A 372 -16.80 13.03 -6.91
C GLN A 372 -15.67 12.31 -7.63
N TRP A 373 -14.56 12.13 -6.94
CA TRP A 373 -13.35 11.45 -7.43
C TRP A 373 -12.78 10.57 -6.32
N VAL A 374 -12.22 9.41 -6.66
CA VAL A 374 -11.56 8.50 -5.71
C VAL A 374 -10.38 7.80 -6.38
N GLY A 375 -9.22 7.80 -5.72
CA GLY A 375 -8.06 6.99 -6.09
C GLY A 375 -7.95 5.83 -5.10
N TYR A 376 -7.83 4.60 -5.59
CA TYR A 376 -8.00 3.37 -4.82
C TYR A 376 -7.26 2.19 -5.45
N ASP A 377 -6.98 1.14 -4.68
CA ASP A 377 -6.46 -0.12 -5.21
C ASP A 377 -7.57 -1.09 -5.66
N ASP A 378 -7.31 -1.85 -6.73
CA ASP A 378 -8.10 -3.02 -7.13
C ASP A 378 -7.22 -4.28 -7.22
N MET A 379 -7.78 -5.44 -7.56
CA MET A 379 -7.01 -6.69 -7.64
C MET A 379 -5.86 -6.65 -8.68
N GLU A 380 -5.92 -5.79 -9.69
CA GLU A 380 -4.87 -5.66 -10.71
C GLU A 380 -3.70 -4.82 -10.17
N SER A 381 -3.99 -3.69 -9.52
CA SER A 381 -2.97 -2.86 -8.88
C SER A 381 -2.33 -3.53 -7.66
N ILE A 382 -3.13 -4.28 -6.88
CA ILE A 382 -2.64 -5.18 -5.83
C ILE A 382 -1.74 -6.27 -6.42
N THR A 383 -2.11 -6.90 -7.54
CA THR A 383 -1.24 -7.89 -8.21
C THR A 383 0.11 -7.28 -8.58
N ALA A 384 0.12 -6.08 -9.18
CA ALA A 384 1.35 -5.37 -9.54
C ALA A 384 2.22 -5.04 -8.31
N LYS A 385 1.61 -4.60 -7.20
CA LYS A 385 2.31 -4.31 -5.94
C LYS A 385 2.88 -5.55 -5.26
N VAL A 386 2.20 -6.69 -5.34
CA VAL A 386 2.70 -7.95 -4.76
C VAL A 386 3.81 -8.55 -5.62
N GLU A 387 3.71 -8.51 -6.95
CA GLU A 387 4.85 -8.88 -7.82
C GLU A 387 6.05 -7.93 -7.62
N PHE A 388 5.83 -6.63 -7.38
CA PHE A 388 6.89 -5.71 -6.95
C PHE A 388 7.54 -6.12 -5.63
N ALA A 389 6.75 -6.45 -4.60
CA ALA A 389 7.28 -6.92 -3.33
C ALA A 389 8.14 -8.19 -3.47
N LYS A 390 7.72 -9.12 -4.36
CA LYS A 390 8.49 -10.34 -4.68
C LYS A 390 9.78 -10.00 -5.44
N ALA A 391 9.70 -9.22 -6.50
CA ALA A 391 10.83 -8.82 -7.34
C ALA A 391 11.88 -8.00 -6.57
N MET A 392 11.46 -7.25 -5.55
CA MET A 392 12.34 -6.50 -4.64
C MET A 392 12.89 -7.34 -3.48
N GLY A 393 12.52 -8.61 -3.36
CA GLY A 393 12.97 -9.50 -2.28
C GLY A 393 12.49 -9.07 -0.88
N LEU A 394 11.29 -8.49 -0.80
CA LEU A 394 10.70 -8.04 0.46
C LEU A 394 10.25 -9.22 1.34
N ALA A 395 10.10 -8.99 2.64
CA ALA A 395 9.55 -9.99 3.57
C ALA A 395 8.10 -10.38 3.24
N GLY A 396 7.34 -9.50 2.59
CA GLY A 396 5.98 -9.77 2.12
C GLY A 396 5.12 -8.51 1.98
N GLY A 397 3.82 -8.66 2.19
CA GLY A 397 2.80 -7.62 2.06
C GLY A 397 2.02 -7.40 3.36
N MET A 398 1.59 -6.16 3.56
CA MET A 398 0.80 -5.70 4.69
C MET A 398 -0.47 -5.04 4.16
N VAL A 399 -1.59 -5.15 4.89
CA VAL A 399 -2.85 -4.52 4.49
C VAL A 399 -3.45 -3.64 5.58
N TRP A 400 -3.87 -2.44 5.18
CA TRP A 400 -4.73 -1.56 5.96
C TRP A 400 -6.06 -1.38 5.24
N SER A 401 -7.16 -1.97 5.67
CA SER A 401 -7.31 -2.94 6.76
C SER A 401 -8.25 -4.08 6.35
N ILE A 402 -8.23 -5.20 7.08
CA ILE A 402 -8.98 -6.42 6.72
C ILE A 402 -10.49 -6.17 6.66
N GLU A 403 -11.01 -5.21 7.41
CA GLU A 403 -12.42 -4.85 7.41
C GLU A 403 -12.88 -3.92 6.27
N THR A 404 -11.98 -3.46 5.38
CA THR A 404 -12.35 -2.61 4.22
C THR A 404 -12.29 -3.32 2.88
N ASP A 405 -11.68 -4.51 2.80
CA ASP A 405 -11.87 -5.46 1.68
C ASP A 405 -13.35 -5.91 1.58
N ASP A 406 -13.75 -6.54 0.48
CA ASP A 406 -15.08 -7.18 0.35
C ASP A 406 -15.13 -8.50 1.14
N PHE A 407 -15.05 -8.40 2.47
CA PHE A 407 -15.08 -9.52 3.42
C PHE A 407 -16.39 -10.33 3.41
N GLN A 408 -17.44 -9.81 2.76
CA GLN A 408 -18.71 -10.50 2.57
C GLN A 408 -18.81 -11.20 1.20
N GLY A 409 -18.03 -10.76 0.20
CA GLY A 409 -18.08 -11.26 -1.18
C GLY A 409 -19.26 -10.72 -2.00
N LYS A 410 -19.78 -9.53 -1.66
CA LYS A 410 -20.97 -8.93 -2.31
C LYS A 410 -20.70 -8.42 -3.72
N CYS A 411 -19.48 -7.99 -4.01
CA CYS A 411 -19.08 -7.42 -5.29
C CYS A 411 -18.50 -8.46 -6.24
N HIS A 412 -17.80 -9.48 -5.70
CA HIS A 412 -17.03 -10.44 -6.51
C HIS A 412 -17.47 -11.90 -6.35
N GLY A 413 -18.44 -12.21 -5.47
CA GLY A 413 -18.86 -13.59 -5.17
C GLY A 413 -17.84 -14.40 -4.34
N LEU A 414 -16.71 -13.79 -3.99
CA LEU A 414 -15.61 -14.33 -3.19
C LEU A 414 -15.34 -13.37 -2.04
N LYS A 415 -15.28 -13.87 -0.80
CA LYS A 415 -14.85 -13.07 0.35
C LYS A 415 -13.38 -12.67 0.20
N TYR A 416 -13.05 -11.46 0.65
CA TYR A 416 -11.68 -10.97 0.70
C TYR A 416 -10.96 -11.05 -0.66
N PRO A 417 -11.50 -10.48 -1.75
CA PRO A 417 -10.91 -10.59 -3.08
C PRO A 417 -9.51 -9.97 -3.16
N MET A 418 -9.24 -8.85 -2.47
CA MET A 418 -7.91 -8.22 -2.48
C MET A 418 -6.91 -9.08 -1.70
N LEU A 419 -7.26 -9.51 -0.49
CA LEU A 419 -6.41 -10.40 0.31
C LEU A 419 -6.21 -11.79 -0.31
N SER A 420 -7.22 -12.34 -0.98
CA SER A 420 -7.10 -13.59 -1.75
C SER A 420 -6.11 -13.42 -2.91
N THR A 421 -6.14 -12.28 -3.58
CA THR A 421 -5.18 -11.93 -4.65
C THR A 421 -3.76 -11.83 -4.09
N ILE A 422 -3.56 -11.18 -2.94
CA ILE A 422 -2.25 -11.09 -2.27
C ILE A 422 -1.68 -12.48 -1.96
N ASN A 423 -2.49 -13.36 -1.36
CA ASN A 423 -2.08 -14.73 -1.04
C ASN A 423 -1.79 -15.55 -2.31
N GLN A 424 -2.60 -15.42 -3.35
CA GLN A 424 -2.38 -16.13 -4.62
C GLN A 424 -1.08 -15.70 -5.31
N VAL A 425 -0.77 -14.40 -5.33
CA VAL A 425 0.44 -13.90 -5.98
C VAL A 425 1.69 -14.22 -5.17
N PHE A 426 1.64 -14.26 -3.82
CA PHE A 426 2.75 -14.78 -3.02
C PHE A 426 2.92 -16.31 -3.11
N ALA A 427 1.83 -17.07 -3.29
CA ALA A 427 1.88 -18.54 -3.41
C ALA A 427 2.29 -19.05 -4.80
N ILE A 428 2.27 -18.21 -5.84
CA ILE A 428 2.52 -18.62 -7.24
C ILE A 428 3.64 -17.76 -7.88
N GLY A 429 4.61 -18.43 -8.50
CA GLY A 429 5.67 -17.82 -9.32
C GLY A 429 5.19 -17.28 -10.68
N GLY A 430 4.37 -16.23 -10.66
CA GLY A 430 3.87 -15.53 -11.86
C GLY A 430 2.37 -15.73 -12.12
N PRO A 431 1.78 -14.93 -13.02
CA PRO A 431 0.48 -14.30 -12.77
C PRO A 431 -0.70 -15.26 -12.77
N GLY A 432 -1.25 -15.48 -11.56
CA GLY A 432 -2.56 -16.09 -11.35
C GLY A 432 -3.63 -15.01 -11.17
N VAL A 433 -4.09 -14.40 -12.26
CA VAL A 433 -5.21 -13.45 -12.22
C VAL A 433 -6.49 -14.22 -11.85
N ILE A 434 -7.12 -13.87 -10.71
CA ILE A 434 -8.52 -14.24 -10.46
C ILE A 434 -9.33 -13.59 -11.58
N ALA A 435 -10.00 -14.40 -12.39
CA ALA A 435 -10.84 -13.91 -13.47
C ALA A 435 -12.00 -13.10 -12.87
N THR A 436 -11.84 -11.79 -12.78
CA THR A 436 -12.88 -10.88 -12.35
C THR A 436 -14.05 -10.98 -13.31
N PRO A 437 -15.31 -11.09 -12.82
CA PRO A 437 -16.46 -10.93 -13.70
C PRO A 437 -16.37 -9.53 -14.34
N PRO A 438 -16.66 -9.37 -15.64
CA PRO A 438 -16.46 -8.10 -16.31
C PRO A 438 -17.21 -6.96 -15.62
N PRO A 439 -16.59 -5.79 -15.36
CA PRO A 439 -17.33 -4.64 -14.87
C PRO A 439 -18.43 -4.29 -15.87
N THR A 440 -19.66 -4.15 -15.38
CA THR A 440 -20.90 -4.04 -16.18
C THR A 440 -20.86 -2.86 -17.16
N GLN A 441 -20.32 -3.11 -18.35
CA GLN A 441 -20.07 -2.14 -19.43
C GLN A 441 -19.67 -0.74 -18.95
N ALA A 442 -18.49 -0.65 -18.33
CA ALA A 442 -17.77 0.62 -18.27
C ALA A 442 -17.45 1.06 -19.72
N THR A 443 -18.09 2.14 -20.19
CA THR A 443 -17.73 2.78 -21.46
C THR A 443 -16.26 3.20 -21.40
N PRO A 444 -15.40 2.83 -22.37
CA PRO A 444 -14.02 3.28 -22.39
C PRO A 444 -13.96 4.81 -22.52
N ALA A 445 -13.68 5.51 -21.42
CA ALA A 445 -13.52 6.95 -21.42
C ALA A 445 -12.15 7.30 -22.01
N THR A 446 -12.17 7.87 -23.21
CA THR A 446 -10.96 8.47 -23.81
C THR A 446 -10.42 9.53 -22.86
N VAL A 447 -9.14 9.44 -22.50
CA VAL A 447 -8.45 10.52 -21.78
C VAL A 447 -8.50 11.78 -22.67
N PRO A 448 -9.14 12.88 -22.26
CA PRO A 448 -9.20 14.08 -23.08
C PRO A 448 -7.82 14.72 -23.11
N THR A 449 -7.30 14.96 -24.32
CA THR A 449 -6.09 15.76 -24.51
C THR A 449 -6.28 17.14 -23.86
N PRO A 450 -5.32 17.65 -23.07
CA PRO A 450 -5.47 18.96 -22.43
C PRO A 450 -5.64 20.06 -23.49
N SER A 451 -6.81 20.70 -23.51
CA SER A 451 -7.13 21.76 -24.48
C SER A 451 -6.28 23.00 -24.21
N THR A 452 -5.24 23.22 -25.01
CA THR A 452 -4.30 24.35 -24.90
C THR A 452 -4.91 25.66 -25.42
N GLU A 453 -6.07 26.06 -24.90
CA GLU A 453 -6.71 27.35 -25.22
C GLU A 453 -7.40 27.96 -24.00
N LYS A 454 -6.59 28.49 -23.07
CA LYS A 454 -7.03 29.41 -22.01
C LYS A 454 -6.57 30.83 -22.35
N THR A 455 -7.27 31.47 -23.29
CA THR A 455 -7.01 32.87 -23.68
C THR A 455 -7.38 33.84 -22.55
N TRP A 456 -6.39 34.20 -21.73
CA TRP A 456 -6.53 35.17 -20.64
C TRP A 456 -6.59 36.62 -21.17
N TRP A 457 -7.79 37.17 -21.34
CA TRP A 457 -8.01 38.62 -21.47
C TRP A 457 -9.32 39.06 -20.78
N PRO A 458 -9.28 39.94 -19.77
CA PRO A 458 -10.49 40.53 -19.20
C PRO A 458 -11.04 41.62 -20.13
N ARG A 459 -12.30 41.50 -20.56
CA ARG A 459 -12.97 42.51 -21.40
C ARG A 459 -13.71 43.54 -20.53
N PRO A 460 -13.55 44.86 -20.74
CA PRO A 460 -14.22 45.87 -19.90
C PRO A 460 -15.74 45.89 -20.10
N SER A 461 -16.49 46.03 -19.01
CA SER A 461 -17.94 46.25 -19.02
C SER A 461 -18.29 47.74 -19.00
N THR A 462 -18.98 48.23 -20.04
CA THR A 462 -19.57 49.58 -20.06
C THR A 462 -20.85 49.67 -19.19
N PRO A 463 -21.14 50.83 -18.58
CA PRO A 463 -22.22 50.94 -17.60
C PRO A 463 -23.61 51.12 -18.24
N GLY A 464 -24.57 50.28 -17.83
CA GLY A 464 -26.00 50.46 -18.11
C GLY A 464 -26.69 51.34 -17.06
N LYS A 465 -27.65 52.17 -17.49
CA LYS A 465 -28.46 53.03 -16.59
C LYS A 465 -29.72 52.28 -16.11
N CYS A 466 -30.12 52.56 -14.87
CA CYS A 466 -31.51 52.46 -14.38
C CYS A 466 -31.83 53.73 -13.56
N ALA A 467 -33.11 54.03 -13.33
CA ALA A 467 -33.58 55.29 -12.74
C ALA A 467 -34.58 55.08 -11.59
N ASP A 468 -34.70 56.12 -10.75
CA ASP A 468 -35.82 56.52 -9.89
C ASP A 468 -36.41 55.48 -8.90
N THR A 469 -36.10 55.53 -7.59
CA THR A 469 -36.61 56.43 -6.49
C THR A 469 -38.06 56.14 -6.03
N PRO A 470 -38.48 56.53 -4.80
CA PRO A 470 -37.75 56.83 -3.55
C PRO A 470 -38.32 56.13 -2.27
N THR A 471 -37.67 56.31 -1.10
CA THR A 471 -38.24 56.88 0.16
C THR A 471 -37.66 56.26 1.46
N THR A 472 -37.33 57.15 2.41
CA THR A 472 -36.72 56.97 3.76
C THR A 472 -37.80 56.98 4.89
N PRO A 473 -37.53 57.13 6.21
CA PRO A 473 -36.31 56.97 7.04
C PRO A 473 -36.50 56.17 8.36
N SER A 474 -35.40 55.83 9.06
CA SER A 474 -35.20 56.19 10.49
C SER A 474 -33.80 55.86 11.02
N THR A 475 -33.20 56.81 11.75
CA THR A 475 -31.90 56.79 12.47
C THR A 475 -32.13 57.33 13.90
N PRO A 476 -31.12 57.53 14.79
CA PRO A 476 -29.90 56.76 15.15
C PRO A 476 -29.67 56.64 16.70
N LYS A 477 -28.54 56.01 17.11
CA LYS A 477 -27.75 56.29 18.36
C LYS A 477 -28.46 56.01 19.71
N GLU A 478 -27.83 56.09 20.90
CA GLU A 478 -26.46 56.50 21.34
C GLU A 478 -25.88 55.46 22.35
N SER A 479 -25.06 55.85 23.34
CA SER A 479 -24.07 55.00 24.05
C SER A 479 -24.22 54.83 25.58
N THR A 480 -23.42 53.89 26.13
CA THR A 480 -22.84 53.69 27.49
C THR A 480 -22.78 54.91 28.46
N PRO A 481 -22.68 54.75 29.82
CA PRO A 481 -21.80 53.77 30.51
C PRO A 481 -22.19 53.24 31.94
N GLU A 482 -21.28 52.42 32.53
CA GLU A 482 -20.75 52.28 33.93
C GLU A 482 -21.51 52.81 35.19
N SER A 483 -21.37 52.29 36.44
CA SER A 483 -20.58 51.18 37.04
C SER A 483 -21.17 50.66 38.40
N ASP A 484 -20.53 49.63 39.00
CA ASP A 484 -20.42 49.33 40.47
C ASP A 484 -21.69 48.95 41.32
N THR A 485 -21.63 48.28 42.50
CA THR A 485 -20.50 47.75 43.34
C THR A 485 -20.90 46.51 44.20
N SER A 486 -19.91 45.66 44.56
CA SER A 486 -19.81 44.80 45.78
C SER A 486 -20.77 43.59 46.01
N GLY A 487 -20.33 42.53 46.73
CA GLY A 487 -21.25 41.41 47.06
C GLY A 487 -20.82 40.04 47.64
N THR A 488 -19.61 39.84 48.20
CA THR A 488 -19.28 38.71 49.15
C THR A 488 -19.16 37.25 48.62
N THR A 489 -18.12 36.53 49.09
CA THR A 489 -17.80 35.09 48.86
C THR A 489 -18.38 34.19 49.99
N PRO A 490 -18.58 32.84 49.84
CA PRO A 490 -17.45 31.88 49.73
C PRO A 490 -17.63 30.56 48.93
N THR A 491 -16.50 30.07 48.41
CA THR A 491 -16.04 28.66 48.31
C THR A 491 -17.00 27.51 47.95
N SER A 492 -16.84 26.94 46.74
CA SER A 492 -16.54 25.50 46.56
C SER A 492 -15.89 25.24 45.19
N SER A 493 -15.25 24.08 45.00
CA SER A 493 -14.34 23.81 43.87
C SER A 493 -14.83 22.73 42.90
N THR A 494 -15.15 23.11 41.67
CA THR A 494 -15.19 22.20 40.51
C THR A 494 -14.66 22.89 39.24
N ALA A 495 -13.42 22.60 38.85
CA ALA A 495 -12.87 23.08 37.59
C ALA A 495 -13.39 22.24 36.42
N LYS A 496 -14.33 22.78 35.64
CA LYS A 496 -14.64 22.26 34.31
C LYS A 496 -13.62 22.82 33.31
N VAL A 497 -13.05 21.95 32.47
CA VAL A 497 -12.10 22.34 31.43
C VAL A 497 -12.80 23.19 30.37
N TRP A 498 -12.13 24.25 29.90
CA TRP A 498 -12.65 25.20 28.91
C TRP A 498 -11.72 25.26 27.69
N TRP A 499 -12.28 25.52 26.51
CA TRP A 499 -11.53 25.62 25.25
C TRP A 499 -10.90 27.01 25.08
N PRO A 500 -9.65 27.13 24.60
CA PRO A 500 -9.10 28.38 24.09
C PRO A 500 -9.37 28.56 22.58
N PRO A 501 -9.68 29.79 22.09
CA PRO A 501 -9.99 30.04 20.68
C PRO A 501 -8.78 30.49 19.84
N SER A 502 -8.93 30.36 18.51
CA SER A 502 -8.00 30.89 17.50
C SER A 502 -7.96 32.42 17.43
N ARG A 503 -6.82 33.03 17.09
CA ARG A 503 -6.75 34.43 16.63
C ARG A 503 -5.74 34.65 15.50
N SER A 504 -6.06 35.61 14.63
CA SER A 504 -5.33 35.98 13.41
C SER A 504 -4.25 37.04 13.66
N SER A 505 -3.22 37.07 12.82
CA SER A 505 -2.29 38.19 12.66
C SER A 505 -2.08 38.54 11.19
N THR A 506 -2.27 39.81 10.83
CA THR A 506 -1.95 40.40 9.52
C THR A 506 -0.59 41.12 9.57
N PRO A 507 0.11 41.30 8.43
CA PRO A 507 1.47 41.82 8.41
C PRO A 507 1.55 43.35 8.49
N SER A 508 2.73 43.85 8.86
CA SER A 508 3.14 45.27 8.75
C SER A 508 4.42 45.39 7.91
N SER A 509 4.74 46.58 7.41
CA SER A 509 5.68 46.80 6.30
C SER A 509 6.73 47.91 6.55
N THR A 510 7.60 48.13 5.55
CA THR A 510 8.43 49.34 5.32
C THR A 510 9.67 49.52 6.23
N PRO A 511 10.77 50.15 5.77
CA PRO A 511 11.59 49.79 4.59
C PRO A 511 13.12 49.79 4.89
N SER A 512 13.97 49.41 3.91
CA SER A 512 15.42 49.66 3.92
C SER A 512 16.02 49.78 2.50
N THR A 513 17.13 50.51 2.37
CA THR A 513 17.83 50.83 1.10
C THR A 513 19.35 50.97 1.32
N THR A 514 20.22 50.87 0.31
CA THR A 514 19.96 50.77 -1.14
C THR A 514 20.31 49.36 -1.68
N THR A 515 21.21 49.03 -2.63
CA THR A 515 22.20 49.74 -3.45
C THR A 515 22.32 49.03 -4.82
N SER A 516 22.63 49.77 -5.89
CA SER A 516 22.63 49.28 -7.28
C SER A 516 24.04 49.06 -7.83
N THR A 517 24.27 47.96 -8.53
CA THR A 517 25.37 47.80 -9.50
C THR A 517 24.96 46.92 -10.70
N THR A 518 25.21 47.45 -11.89
CA THR A 518 25.12 46.83 -13.24
C THR A 518 26.23 47.50 -14.08
N PRO A 519 26.71 46.96 -15.22
CA PRO A 519 26.28 45.75 -15.92
C PRO A 519 27.45 44.81 -16.32
N THR A 520 27.16 43.77 -17.09
CA THR A 520 27.79 43.53 -18.41
C THR A 520 26.93 42.52 -19.20
N THR A 521 26.71 42.79 -20.49
CA THR A 521 25.98 41.90 -21.41
C THR A 521 26.98 41.14 -22.27
N THR A 522 26.73 39.88 -22.60
CA THR A 522 27.43 39.17 -23.69
C THR A 522 26.42 38.38 -24.53
N THR A 523 26.48 38.53 -25.84
CA THR A 523 25.54 37.94 -26.80
C THR A 523 26.13 36.68 -27.43
N SER A 524 25.31 35.64 -27.62
CA SER A 524 25.59 34.57 -28.58
C SER A 524 24.27 34.00 -29.14
N GLU A 525 24.35 33.20 -30.20
CA GLU A 525 23.27 33.02 -31.18
C GLU A 525 22.33 31.84 -30.87
N ALA A 526 21.14 31.88 -31.48
CA ALA A 526 20.14 30.82 -31.42
C ALA A 526 20.03 30.10 -32.78
N PRO A 527 20.10 28.75 -32.83
CA PRO A 527 19.83 27.99 -34.05
C PRO A 527 18.36 27.56 -34.14
N SER A 528 17.75 27.85 -35.30
CA SER A 528 16.62 27.14 -35.96
C SER A 528 15.56 26.40 -35.14
N SER A 529 14.30 26.78 -35.34
CA SER A 529 13.13 25.98 -34.96
C SER A 529 13.12 24.58 -35.60
N SER A 530 12.71 23.57 -34.82
CA SER A 530 12.16 22.30 -35.32
C SER A 530 10.80 22.06 -34.65
N SER A 531 9.83 21.56 -35.40
CA SER A 531 8.45 21.39 -34.93
C SER A 531 8.32 20.14 -34.08
N MET A 532 8.03 20.30 -32.78
CA MET A 532 7.76 19.18 -31.87
C MET A 532 6.45 18.48 -32.25
N THR A 533 6.57 17.23 -32.72
CA THR A 533 5.45 16.30 -32.82
C THR A 533 5.15 15.67 -31.45
N PRO A 534 3.87 15.41 -31.13
CA PRO A 534 3.51 14.66 -29.92
C PRO A 534 3.85 13.18 -30.10
N GLY A 535 5.07 12.81 -29.74
CA GLY A 535 5.63 11.47 -29.87
C GLY A 535 7.06 11.41 -29.35
N GLY A 536 7.21 11.39 -28.02
CA GLY A 536 8.51 11.21 -27.38
C GLY A 536 9.01 9.78 -27.59
N SER A 537 10.16 9.66 -28.27
CA SER A 537 10.71 8.40 -28.82
C SER A 537 9.92 7.77 -29.98
N GLY A 538 10.63 7.05 -30.85
CA GLY A 538 10.05 6.25 -31.93
C GLY A 538 9.67 4.83 -31.51
N PHE A 539 9.19 4.63 -30.28
CA PHE A 539 8.84 3.30 -29.77
C PHE A 539 7.42 2.89 -30.19
N GLU A 540 7.29 1.97 -31.16
CA GLU A 540 6.00 1.41 -31.56
C GLU A 540 5.56 0.27 -30.63
N CYS A 541 4.47 0.50 -29.90
CA CYS A 541 3.84 -0.49 -29.03
C CYS A 541 3.27 -1.69 -29.80
N GLN A 542 3.87 -2.88 -29.62
CA GLN A 542 3.43 -4.13 -30.26
C GLN A 542 2.20 -4.76 -29.57
N SER A 543 2.07 -4.57 -28.26
CA SER A 543 0.90 -4.97 -27.45
C SER A 543 0.77 -4.05 -26.24
N SER A 544 -0.24 -4.26 -25.39
CA SER A 544 -0.31 -3.55 -24.10
C SER A 544 0.68 -4.10 -23.07
N GLY A 545 1.09 -3.25 -22.12
CA GLY A 545 1.99 -3.57 -21.00
C GLY A 545 3.41 -2.99 -21.14
N SER A 546 4.29 -3.36 -20.21
CA SER A 546 5.63 -2.75 -20.07
C SER A 546 6.73 -3.40 -20.93
N PHE A 547 7.60 -2.57 -21.51
CA PHE A 547 8.72 -2.93 -22.39
C PHE A 547 9.99 -2.14 -22.00
N ALA A 548 11.16 -2.78 -22.07
CA ALA A 548 12.43 -2.09 -21.77
C ALA A 548 12.73 -1.00 -22.80
N HIS A 549 13.32 0.11 -22.35
CA HIS A 549 13.82 1.14 -23.24
C HIS A 549 15.05 0.62 -24.01
N PRO A 550 15.19 0.88 -25.33
CA PRO A 550 16.16 0.19 -26.18
C PRO A 550 17.62 0.57 -25.92
N SER A 551 17.88 1.65 -25.16
CA SER A 551 19.23 2.19 -24.94
C SER A 551 19.49 2.77 -23.53
N ASP A 552 18.61 2.51 -22.55
CA ASP A 552 18.72 3.07 -21.20
C ASP A 552 18.07 2.07 -20.22
N CYS A 553 18.85 1.46 -19.33
CA CYS A 553 18.34 0.45 -18.40
C CYS A 553 17.41 1.05 -17.33
N GLN A 554 17.57 2.34 -16.99
CA GLN A 554 16.70 3.00 -16.01
C GLN A 554 15.32 3.31 -16.61
N ARG A 555 15.15 3.27 -17.94
CA ARG A 555 13.89 3.62 -18.60
C ARG A 555 13.11 2.43 -19.12
N PHE A 556 11.81 2.64 -19.26
CA PHE A 556 10.89 1.70 -19.89
C PHE A 556 9.70 2.42 -20.52
N TYR A 557 9.06 1.74 -21.46
CA TYR A 557 7.79 2.17 -22.04
C TYR A 557 6.67 1.32 -21.47
N ASP A 558 5.58 1.95 -21.06
CA ASP A 558 4.32 1.26 -20.80
C ASP A 558 3.34 1.57 -21.94
N CYS A 559 2.78 0.53 -22.54
CA CYS A 559 1.91 0.62 -23.70
C CYS A 559 0.46 0.44 -23.29
N VAL A 560 -0.33 1.50 -23.39
CA VAL A 560 -1.75 1.47 -23.02
C VAL A 560 -2.64 1.76 -24.23
N ALA A 561 -3.74 1.01 -24.34
CA ALA A 561 -4.74 1.23 -25.37
C ALA A 561 -5.58 2.48 -25.07
N GLN A 562 -5.38 3.56 -25.83
CA GLN A 562 -6.15 4.80 -25.75
C GLN A 562 -6.82 5.09 -27.10
N GLY A 563 -8.14 5.31 -27.10
CA GLY A 563 -8.90 5.61 -28.32
C GLY A 563 -8.82 4.54 -29.43
N GLY A 564 -8.55 3.28 -29.08
CA GLY A 564 -8.36 2.18 -30.04
C GLY A 564 -6.96 2.09 -30.67
N LYS A 565 -5.98 2.87 -30.19
CA LYS A 565 -4.56 2.76 -30.56
C LYS A 565 -3.72 2.46 -29.31
N LEU A 566 -2.57 1.81 -29.48
CA LEU A 566 -1.59 1.71 -28.40
C LEU A 566 -0.74 2.98 -28.36
N VAL A 567 -0.54 3.54 -27.17
CA VAL A 567 0.28 4.73 -26.91
C VAL A 567 1.38 4.35 -25.93
N ALA A 568 2.63 4.72 -26.26
CA ALA A 568 3.80 4.50 -25.42
C ALA A 568 3.95 5.62 -24.39
N PHE A 569 4.13 5.27 -23.12
CA PHE A 569 4.41 6.17 -22.03
C PHE A 569 5.81 5.88 -21.48
N GLU A 570 6.78 6.76 -21.75
CA GLU A 570 8.13 6.65 -21.20
C GLU A 570 8.10 6.89 -19.69
N LYS A 571 8.74 5.99 -18.94
CA LYS A 571 8.85 6.01 -17.49
C LYS A 571 10.32 5.81 -17.09
N THR A 572 10.71 6.42 -15.98
CA THR A 572 12.04 6.28 -15.39
C THR A 572 11.91 5.56 -14.05
N CYS A 573 12.65 4.47 -13.88
CA CYS A 573 12.80 3.79 -12.59
C CYS A 573 13.45 4.71 -11.55
N PRO A 574 13.18 4.52 -10.25
CA PRO A 574 13.87 5.26 -9.18
C PRO A 574 15.40 5.22 -9.32
N PRO A 575 16.11 6.22 -8.76
CA PRO A 575 17.57 6.21 -8.66
C PRO A 575 18.08 4.85 -8.16
N ARG A 576 19.15 4.34 -8.80
CA ARG A 576 19.76 3.03 -8.50
C ARG A 576 18.93 1.79 -8.87
N THR A 577 17.82 1.93 -9.61
CA THR A 577 17.04 0.79 -10.13
C THR A 577 16.87 0.85 -11.64
N VAL A 578 16.70 -0.32 -12.26
CA VAL A 578 16.57 -0.52 -13.71
C VAL A 578 15.36 -1.39 -14.01
N PHE A 579 14.83 -1.29 -15.23
CA PHE A 579 13.65 -2.05 -15.62
C PHE A 579 13.99 -3.48 -16.06
N ASN A 580 13.37 -4.48 -15.43
CA ASN A 580 13.49 -5.87 -15.82
C ASN A 580 12.37 -6.26 -16.82
N PRO A 581 12.71 -6.66 -18.06
CA PRO A 581 11.72 -6.97 -19.10
C PRO A 581 10.97 -8.30 -18.89
N GLU A 582 11.42 -9.17 -17.99
CA GLU A 582 10.80 -10.46 -17.67
C GLU A 582 9.65 -10.30 -16.67
N ASN A 583 9.90 -9.60 -15.54
CA ASN A 583 8.92 -9.39 -14.47
C ASN A 583 8.14 -8.06 -14.58
N LYS A 584 8.51 -7.18 -15.53
CA LYS A 584 7.85 -5.91 -15.87
C LYS A 584 7.97 -4.80 -14.81
N LEU A 585 9.00 -4.86 -13.97
CA LEU A 585 9.16 -4.00 -12.80
C LEU A 585 10.54 -3.32 -12.76
N CYS A 586 10.62 -2.18 -12.07
CA CYS A 586 11.88 -1.58 -11.67
C CYS A 586 12.48 -2.35 -10.48
N VAL A 587 13.70 -2.84 -10.65
CA VAL A 587 14.43 -3.67 -9.69
C VAL A 587 15.91 -3.28 -9.63
N TRP A 588 16.69 -3.91 -8.77
CA TRP A 588 18.12 -3.62 -8.64
C TRP A 588 18.93 -4.21 -9.80
N PRO A 589 19.99 -3.53 -10.28
CA PRO A 589 20.59 -3.85 -11.57
C PRO A 589 21.25 -5.22 -11.62
N GLU A 590 21.77 -5.71 -10.49
CA GLU A 590 22.40 -7.03 -10.35
C GLU A 590 21.42 -8.19 -10.57
N SER A 591 20.11 -7.89 -10.66
CA SER A 591 19.05 -8.84 -11.01
C SER A 591 18.57 -8.75 -12.46
N VAL A 592 19.22 -7.94 -13.32
CA VAL A 592 18.80 -7.67 -14.69
C VAL A 592 19.96 -7.89 -15.68
N PRO A 593 19.94 -9.00 -16.44
CA PRO A 593 20.99 -9.31 -17.41
C PRO A 593 21.25 -8.17 -18.42
N LYS A 594 22.52 -7.80 -18.59
CA LYS A 594 23.05 -6.66 -19.38
C LYS A 594 22.88 -5.26 -18.76
N CYS A 595 22.31 -5.15 -17.56
CA CYS A 595 22.17 -3.89 -16.83
C CYS A 595 22.91 -3.90 -15.47
N GLU A 596 23.61 -4.99 -15.13
CA GLU A 596 24.21 -5.26 -13.83
C GLU A 596 25.14 -4.14 -13.35
N ASN A 597 25.95 -3.62 -14.27
CA ASN A 597 26.98 -2.62 -13.99
C ASN A 597 26.51 -1.17 -14.28
N TYR A 598 25.22 -0.93 -14.55
CA TYR A 598 24.71 0.35 -15.05
C TYR A 598 25.09 1.57 -14.19
N TYR A 599 25.11 1.40 -12.85
CA TYR A 599 25.47 2.46 -11.89
C TYR A 599 26.93 2.42 -11.38
N GLU A 600 27.76 1.46 -11.80
CA GLU A 600 29.14 1.34 -11.30
C GLU A 600 30.00 2.55 -11.65
N ASN A 601 29.74 3.20 -12.80
CA ASN A 601 30.46 4.38 -13.24
C ASN A 601 30.06 5.66 -12.47
N GLU A 602 28.86 5.73 -11.90
CA GLU A 602 28.41 6.89 -11.10
C GLU A 602 28.97 6.88 -9.67
N ALA A 603 29.47 5.73 -9.19
CA ALA A 603 29.98 5.56 -7.83
C ALA A 603 31.25 6.38 -7.55
N TYR A 604 31.94 6.88 -8.57
CA TYR A 604 33.26 7.52 -8.44
C TYR A 604 33.25 9.04 -8.15
N GLU A 605 32.13 9.76 -8.38
CA GLU A 605 32.08 11.21 -8.12
C GLU A 605 31.55 11.57 -6.72
N ALA A 606 31.01 10.60 -5.97
CA ALA A 606 30.19 10.85 -4.78
C ALA A 606 30.85 10.51 -3.43
N LEU A 607 32.13 10.88 -3.21
CA LEU A 607 32.72 11.00 -1.86
C LEU A 607 34.06 11.78 -1.86
N PRO A 608 34.11 13.05 -1.41
CA PRO A 608 35.39 13.72 -1.15
C PRO A 608 36.01 13.20 0.16
N ASP A 609 37.13 12.49 0.06
CA ASP A 609 37.84 11.91 1.20
C ASP A 609 38.33 12.97 2.20
N LYS A 610 37.80 12.92 3.43
CA LYS A 610 38.23 13.74 4.57
C LYS A 610 39.12 12.95 5.55
N SER A 611 40.15 12.26 5.04
CA SER A 611 41.12 11.53 5.87
C SER A 611 42.57 12.07 5.84
N GLN A 612 42.84 13.19 5.15
CA GLN A 612 44.13 13.88 5.24
C GLN A 612 44.03 15.37 5.59
N THR A 613 44.27 15.69 6.86
CA THR A 613 45.01 16.90 7.27
C THR A 613 45.54 16.72 8.68
N SER A 614 46.85 16.52 8.81
CA SER A 614 47.54 16.42 10.09
C SER A 614 48.65 17.47 10.18
N LEU A 615 48.43 18.53 10.95
CA LEU A 615 49.41 19.33 11.68
C LEU A 615 48.68 20.36 12.56
#